data_AF-A0A9D5H0R9-F1
#
_entry.id   AF-A0A9D5H0R9-F1
#
_cell.length_a   1.000
_cell.length_b   1.000
_cell.length_c   1.000
_cell.angle_alpha   90.00
_cell.angle_beta   90.00
_cell.angle_gamma   90.00
#
_symmetry.space_group_name_H-M   'P 1'
#
loop_
_entity.id
_entity.type
_entity.pdbx_description
1 polymer ?
#
loop_
_entity_poly.entity_id
_entity_poly.type
_entity_poly.pdbx_seq_one_letter_code
_entity_poly.pdbx_strand_id
1 'polypeptide(L)'
;MDCSDQVATDEQTENELKVDVISNAAAGHVGHSTKDCHILKNKVQELVNQKLICFTPANTIKDKFEYKRHPLQVPVFASIVHPATQYQGLCFEQFCINLTNEKLQQHFNQHVFKMEQEEYTKEEIDWSYIEFVDNQDVLDLIEKKPGGVIALLDEACMFPRSTHETFAEKLYQTLKDNKRFSKPKLSRTDFTINHYAGDVTYQTDLFLDKNKDYVVPEHAALLCASKCSFVSGLFPPLHEESTKSTKFSSIATQFKQQLQSLLETLSATEPHYIRCVKPNNLLKPGIFENNDVLQQLRCGGVMEAIKISCAGYPTRKNFDEFVQRFSIMEPKVLKSCPDEMTACKRLLDKANLKDYQIGKTKVFLRAGQMAELDACRAEVLGRSAIVIQKKARTYICEKQYKLLRFSAIELQRAIKGINYLNPF
;
A
#
# COMPACT_ATOMS: atom_id res chain seq x y z
N MET A 1 -20.09 -15.00 51.00
CA MET A 1 -21.43 -15.60 50.95
C MET A 1 -21.56 -16.25 49.59
N ASP A 2 -21.17 -17.53 49.57
CA ASP A 2 -21.59 -18.67 48.73
C ASP A 2 -22.14 -18.33 47.33
N CYS A 3 -21.58 -18.76 46.19
CA CYS A 3 -20.79 -19.94 45.83
C CYS A 3 -21.45 -21.29 46.15
N SER A 4 -22.76 -21.44 45.83
CA SER A 4 -23.41 -22.77 45.74
C SER A 4 -24.67 -22.86 44.85
N ASP A 5 -25.31 -21.75 44.44
CA ASP A 5 -26.68 -21.83 43.86
C ASP A 5 -26.83 -21.66 42.33
N GLN A 6 -25.77 -21.84 41.54
CA GLN A 6 -25.82 -21.65 40.07
C GLN A 6 -25.53 -22.90 39.22
N VAL A 7 -25.46 -24.08 39.83
CA VAL A 7 -25.18 -25.35 39.11
C VAL A 7 -26.47 -26.14 38.80
N ALA A 8 -27.62 -25.78 39.39
CA ALA A 8 -28.85 -26.56 39.26
C ALA A 8 -29.75 -26.21 38.04
N THR A 9 -29.45 -25.16 37.28
CA THR A 9 -30.31 -24.69 36.17
C THR A 9 -29.85 -25.13 34.77
N ASP A 10 -28.66 -25.71 34.62
CA ASP A 10 -28.13 -26.16 33.32
C ASP A 10 -28.45 -27.64 33.01
N GLU A 11 -28.69 -28.49 34.01
CA GLU A 11 -29.07 -29.91 33.76
C GLU A 11 -30.55 -30.09 33.38
N GLN A 12 -31.43 -29.15 33.73
CA GLN A 12 -32.85 -29.21 33.33
C GLN A 12 -33.08 -28.70 31.90
N THR A 13 -32.29 -27.72 31.42
CA THR A 13 -32.38 -27.22 30.05
C THR A 13 -31.76 -28.18 29.02
N GLU A 14 -30.74 -28.98 29.39
CA GLU A 14 -30.22 -30.04 28.50
C GLU A 14 -31.19 -31.21 28.31
N ASN A 15 -32.04 -31.51 29.30
CA ASN A 15 -33.01 -32.60 29.20
C ASN A 15 -34.29 -32.21 28.45
N GLU A 16 -34.72 -30.94 28.49
CA GLU A 16 -35.83 -30.46 27.64
C GLU A 16 -35.43 -30.37 26.15
N LEU A 17 -34.19 -30.00 25.84
CA LEU A 17 -33.66 -30.00 24.46
C LEU A 17 -33.50 -31.41 23.85
N LYS A 18 -33.39 -32.47 24.68
CA LYS A 18 -33.32 -33.86 24.20
C LYS A 18 -34.69 -34.43 23.82
N VAL A 19 -35.78 -33.92 24.38
CA VAL A 19 -37.13 -34.46 24.11
C VAL A 19 -37.69 -33.96 22.77
N ASP A 20 -37.32 -32.74 22.34
CA ASP A 20 -37.80 -32.18 21.08
C ASP A 20 -37.02 -32.62 19.82
N VAL A 21 -35.85 -33.26 19.96
CA VAL A 21 -35.10 -33.79 18.81
C VAL A 21 -35.61 -35.17 18.37
N ILE A 22 -36.35 -35.88 19.22
CA ILE A 22 -36.84 -37.24 18.91
C ILE A 22 -38.29 -37.23 18.38
N SER A 23 -39.07 -36.18 18.61
CA SER A 23 -40.50 -36.13 18.24
C SER A 23 -40.80 -35.66 16.81
N ASN A 24 -39.83 -35.10 16.07
CA ASN A 24 -40.05 -34.59 14.70
C ASN A 24 -39.49 -35.47 13.57
N ALA A 25 -39.17 -36.74 13.85
CA ALA A 25 -38.77 -37.72 12.82
C ALA A 25 -39.95 -38.24 11.96
N ALA A 26 -41.01 -37.45 11.76
CA ALA A 26 -42.22 -37.83 11.04
C ALA A 26 -42.48 -37.06 9.73
N ALA A 27 -41.52 -36.24 9.25
CA ALA A 27 -41.69 -35.52 8.00
C ALA A 27 -40.40 -35.46 7.21
N GLY A 28 -40.00 -36.55 6.55
CA GLY A 28 -39.17 -36.55 5.32
C GLY A 28 -37.95 -35.63 5.20
N HIS A 29 -37.36 -35.15 6.30
CA HIS A 29 -36.19 -34.27 6.29
C HIS A 29 -34.94 -35.13 6.39
N VAL A 30 -34.02 -34.94 5.45
CA VAL A 30 -32.69 -35.53 5.49
C VAL A 30 -32.00 -34.93 6.72
N GLY A 31 -31.96 -35.68 7.83
CA GLY A 31 -31.28 -35.24 9.04
C GLY A 31 -29.81 -34.99 8.75
N HIS A 32 -29.32 -33.79 9.05
CA HIS A 32 -27.91 -33.47 8.97
C HIS A 32 -27.12 -34.31 9.97
N SER A 33 -25.96 -34.83 9.56
CA SER A 33 -25.09 -35.51 10.52
C SER A 33 -24.54 -34.52 11.54
N THR A 34 -24.07 -35.01 12.69
CA THR A 34 -23.43 -34.16 13.72
C THR A 34 -22.24 -33.37 13.15
N LYS A 35 -21.55 -33.92 12.15
CA LYS A 35 -20.45 -33.25 11.43
C LYS A 35 -20.96 -32.10 10.57
N ASP A 36 -22.07 -32.31 9.85
CA ASP A 36 -22.68 -31.28 9.01
C ASP A 36 -23.20 -30.12 9.86
N CYS A 37 -23.83 -30.40 11.01
CA CYS A 37 -24.28 -29.35 11.94
C CYS A 37 -23.11 -28.49 12.46
N HIS A 38 -21.96 -29.09 12.76
CA HIS A 38 -20.77 -28.33 13.18
C HIS A 38 -20.21 -27.46 12.06
N ILE A 39 -20.17 -27.97 10.82
CA ILE A 39 -19.72 -27.21 9.65
C ILE A 39 -20.65 -26.02 9.41
N LEU A 40 -21.97 -26.23 9.44
CA LEU A 40 -22.97 -25.19 9.26
C LEU A 40 -22.88 -24.11 10.35
N LYS A 41 -22.71 -24.51 11.62
CA LYS A 41 -22.52 -23.56 12.74
C LYS A 41 -21.28 -22.69 12.55
N ASN A 42 -20.14 -23.30 12.21
CA ASN A 42 -18.90 -22.56 11.98
C ASN A 42 -19.04 -21.59 10.80
N LYS A 43 -19.79 -21.98 9.76
CA LYS A 43 -20.00 -21.13 8.59
C LYS A 43 -20.86 -19.91 8.89
N VAL A 44 -21.93 -20.07 9.67
CA VAL A 44 -22.75 -18.94 10.15
C VAL A 44 -21.90 -17.97 10.98
N GLN A 45 -21.04 -18.49 11.87
CA GLN A 45 -20.14 -17.67 12.68
C GLN A 45 -19.15 -16.88 11.81
N GLU A 46 -18.55 -17.53 10.82
CA GLU A 46 -17.60 -16.90 9.87
C GLU A 46 -18.29 -15.76 9.08
N LEU A 47 -19.51 -16.00 8.60
CA LEU A 47 -20.29 -15.00 7.85
C LEU A 47 -20.64 -13.78 8.70
N VAL A 48 -21.10 -14.00 9.93
CA VAL A 48 -21.39 -12.90 10.86
C VAL A 48 -20.11 -12.11 11.15
N ASN A 49 -18.99 -12.79 11.41
CA ASN A 49 -17.71 -12.13 11.68
C ASN A 49 -17.21 -11.32 10.47
N GLN A 50 -17.28 -11.86 9.25
CA GLN A 50 -16.87 -11.17 8.04
C GLN A 50 -17.72 -9.92 7.79
N LYS A 51 -19.05 -10.02 7.92
CA LYS A 51 -19.96 -8.88 7.76
C LYS A 51 -19.78 -7.85 8.86
N LEU A 52 -19.55 -8.28 10.10
CA LEU A 52 -19.26 -7.40 11.23
C LEU A 52 -18.00 -6.57 10.97
N ILE A 53 -16.91 -7.22 10.53
CA ILE A 53 -15.65 -6.56 10.17
C ILE A 53 -15.86 -5.54 9.06
N CYS A 54 -16.68 -5.83 8.05
CA CYS A 54 -16.99 -4.89 6.95
C CYS A 54 -17.95 -3.76 7.35
N PHE A 55 -18.87 -4.00 8.29
CA PHE A 55 -19.86 -3.03 8.75
C PHE A 55 -19.24 -1.92 9.60
N THR A 56 -18.27 -2.24 10.44
CA THR A 56 -17.55 -1.25 11.27
C THR A 56 -16.89 -0.12 10.46
N PRO A 57 -16.09 -0.41 9.41
CA PRO A 57 -15.55 0.58 8.50
C PRO A 57 -16.63 1.34 7.73
N ALA A 58 -17.62 0.66 7.16
CA ALA A 58 -18.60 1.28 6.27
C ALA A 58 -19.52 2.28 6.99
N ASN A 59 -20.16 1.90 8.09
CA ASN A 59 -21.21 2.71 8.72
C ASN A 59 -20.74 3.53 9.95
N THR A 60 -19.56 3.24 10.50
CA THR A 60 -19.10 3.91 11.74
C THR A 60 -17.90 4.82 11.49
N ILE A 61 -16.92 4.34 10.72
CA ILE A 61 -15.68 5.08 10.48
C ILE A 61 -15.82 5.92 9.21
N LYS A 62 -16.17 5.31 8.07
CA LYS A 62 -16.22 6.01 6.77
C LYS A 62 -17.21 7.17 6.81
N ASP A 63 -18.44 6.95 7.25
CA ASP A 63 -19.48 7.98 7.36
C ASP A 63 -19.08 9.16 8.26
N LYS A 64 -18.38 8.91 9.38
CA LYS A 64 -17.90 9.99 10.27
C LYS A 64 -16.79 10.83 9.66
N PHE A 65 -16.03 10.27 8.72
CA PHE A 65 -14.88 10.92 8.07
C PHE A 65 -15.16 11.39 6.65
N GLU A 66 -16.31 11.07 6.04
CA GLU A 66 -16.64 11.43 4.66
C GLU A 66 -17.07 12.90 4.52
N TYR A 67 -17.68 13.50 5.55
CA TYR A 67 -18.22 14.87 5.51
C TYR A 67 -17.15 16.00 5.53
N LYS A 68 -15.85 15.69 5.63
CA LYS A 68 -14.76 16.70 5.74
C LYS A 68 -13.59 16.55 4.77
N ARG A 69 -13.69 15.68 3.75
CA ARG A 69 -12.53 15.41 2.88
C ARG A 69 -12.35 16.48 1.80
N HIS A 70 -11.29 17.27 1.91
CA HIS A 70 -10.68 17.93 0.77
C HIS A 70 -10.16 16.86 -0.23
N PRO A 71 -10.23 17.10 -1.55
CA PRO A 71 -10.04 16.08 -2.59
C PRO A 71 -8.61 15.57 -2.79
N LEU A 72 -7.65 15.95 -1.94
CA LEU A 72 -6.26 15.53 -2.03
C LEU A 72 -5.98 14.46 -0.97
N GLN A 73 -6.34 13.20 -1.26
CA GLN A 73 -5.85 12.05 -0.51
C GLN A 73 -4.82 11.32 -1.36
N VAL A 74 -3.59 11.25 -0.85
CA VAL A 74 -2.56 10.34 -1.38
C VAL A 74 -2.75 9.00 -0.66
N PRO A 75 -3.22 7.94 -1.34
CA PRO A 75 -3.37 6.63 -0.73
C PRO A 75 -2.00 6.07 -0.36
N VAL A 76 -1.81 5.69 0.91
CA VAL A 76 -0.60 5.02 1.39
C VAL A 76 -0.89 3.53 1.52
N PHE A 77 -0.15 2.70 0.80
CA PHE A 77 -0.27 1.25 0.87
C PHE A 77 1.00 0.65 1.46
N ALA A 78 0.84 -0.23 2.46
CA ALA A 78 1.94 -1.00 3.02
C ALA A 78 1.68 -2.48 2.72
N SER A 79 2.56 -3.10 1.95
CA SER A 79 2.53 -4.56 1.77
C SER A 79 3.75 -5.19 2.44
N ILE A 80 3.52 -6.26 3.19
CA ILE A 80 4.58 -7.06 3.78
C ILE A 80 4.86 -8.21 2.82
N VAL A 81 6.02 -8.14 2.16
CA VAL A 81 6.54 -9.25 1.37
C VAL A 81 7.22 -10.22 2.33
N HIS A 82 6.56 -11.32 2.66
CA HIS A 82 7.22 -12.41 3.38
C HIS A 82 7.96 -13.28 2.34
N PRO A 83 9.28 -13.49 2.49
CA PRO A 83 9.93 -14.60 1.81
C PRO A 83 9.20 -15.88 2.18
N ALA A 84 8.86 -16.68 1.18
CA ALA A 84 8.18 -17.95 1.32
C ALA A 84 9.02 -18.94 2.14
N THR A 85 8.99 -18.80 3.46
CA THR A 85 9.58 -19.76 4.39
C THR A 85 8.42 -20.42 5.13
N GLN A 86 7.91 -21.47 4.50
CA GLN A 86 7.54 -22.72 5.16
C GLN A 86 6.57 -22.61 6.36
N TYR A 87 5.50 -21.81 6.25
CA TYR A 87 4.34 -22.06 7.09
C TYR A 87 3.70 -23.38 6.64
N GLN A 88 3.59 -24.34 7.56
CA GLN A 88 2.71 -25.50 7.36
C GLN A 88 1.30 -24.97 7.07
N GLY A 89 0.71 -25.31 5.92
CA GLY A 89 -0.68 -24.95 5.62
C GLY A 89 -0.93 -23.78 4.65
N LEU A 90 -0.10 -23.57 3.61
CA LEU A 90 -0.30 -22.47 2.64
C LEU A 90 -1.59 -22.73 1.80
N CYS A 91 -2.68 -22.06 2.18
CA CYS A 91 -4.03 -22.25 1.66
C CYS A 91 -4.47 -21.10 0.72
N PHE A 92 -5.73 -21.11 0.29
CA PHE A 92 -6.33 -20.17 -0.66
C PHE A 92 -6.13 -18.69 -0.28
N GLU A 93 -6.16 -18.36 1.00
CA GLU A 93 -5.96 -16.99 1.51
C GLU A 93 -4.54 -16.50 1.21
N GLN A 94 -3.54 -17.37 1.40
CA GLN A 94 -2.15 -17.02 1.08
C GLN A 94 -1.95 -16.85 -0.42
N PHE A 95 -2.66 -17.63 -1.23
CA PHE A 95 -2.68 -17.45 -2.69
C PHE A 95 -3.21 -16.05 -3.06
N CYS A 96 -4.32 -15.60 -2.46
CA CYS A 96 -4.85 -14.25 -2.67
C CYS A 96 -3.87 -13.16 -2.22
N ILE A 97 -3.24 -13.32 -1.05
CA ILE A 97 -2.21 -12.38 -0.55
C ILE A 97 -1.03 -12.29 -1.52
N ASN A 98 -0.55 -13.44 -2.01
CA ASN A 98 0.57 -13.47 -2.94
C ASN A 98 0.20 -12.89 -4.31
N LEU A 99 -1.03 -13.08 -4.79
CA LEU A 99 -1.54 -12.40 -5.98
C LEU A 99 -1.55 -10.88 -5.81
N THR A 100 -1.98 -10.36 -4.65
CA THR A 100 -1.90 -8.93 -4.36
C THR A 100 -0.46 -8.44 -4.39
N ASN A 101 0.48 -9.18 -3.79
CA ASN A 101 1.89 -8.83 -3.82
C ASN A 101 2.46 -8.82 -5.25
N GLU A 102 2.13 -9.80 -6.08
CA GLU A 102 2.52 -9.85 -7.50
C GLU A 102 1.98 -8.63 -8.26
N LYS A 103 0.72 -8.28 -8.06
CA LYS A 103 0.08 -7.12 -8.70
C LYS A 103 0.70 -5.79 -8.30
N LEU A 104 0.97 -5.61 -7.01
CA LEU A 104 1.63 -4.40 -6.51
C LEU A 104 3.08 -4.32 -6.98
N GLN A 105 3.79 -5.45 -7.04
CA GLN A 105 5.12 -5.52 -7.63
C GLN A 105 5.09 -5.15 -9.11
N GLN A 106 4.08 -5.60 -9.85
CA GLN A 106 3.96 -5.25 -11.26
C GLN A 106 3.65 -3.77 -11.47
N HIS A 107 2.75 -3.19 -10.64
CA HIS A 107 2.52 -1.75 -10.66
C HIS A 107 3.79 -0.96 -10.34
N PHE A 108 4.58 -1.41 -9.36
CA PHE A 108 5.90 -0.83 -9.07
C PHE A 108 6.83 -0.91 -10.28
N ASN A 109 6.95 -2.08 -10.92
CA ASN A 109 7.81 -2.28 -12.08
C ASN A 109 7.38 -1.39 -13.26
N GLN A 110 6.09 -1.29 -13.54
CA GLN A 110 5.55 -0.43 -14.59
C GLN A 110 5.77 1.06 -14.30
N HIS A 111 5.49 1.50 -13.08
CA HIS A 111 5.58 2.91 -12.72
C HIS A 111 7.03 3.39 -12.61
N VAL A 112 7.88 2.63 -11.91
CA VAL A 112 9.27 3.01 -11.68
C VAL A 112 10.12 2.77 -12.92
N PHE A 113 9.89 1.69 -13.68
CA PHE A 113 10.81 1.36 -14.78
C PHE A 113 10.26 1.76 -16.14
N LYS A 114 9.03 1.36 -16.48
CA LYS A 114 8.51 1.59 -17.83
C LYS A 114 8.17 3.05 -18.09
N MET A 115 7.46 3.69 -17.15
CA MET A 115 7.07 5.10 -17.32
C MET A 115 8.26 6.07 -17.22
N GLU A 116 9.31 5.75 -16.44
CA GLU A 116 10.54 6.56 -16.45
C GLU A 116 11.24 6.51 -17.81
N GLN A 117 11.36 5.32 -18.40
CA GLN A 117 12.01 5.13 -19.70
C GLN A 117 11.23 5.77 -20.86
N GLU A 118 9.90 5.67 -20.83
CA GLU A 118 9.04 6.36 -21.79
C GLU A 118 9.21 7.88 -21.71
N GLU A 119 9.34 8.43 -20.49
CA GLU A 119 9.62 9.86 -20.31
C GLU A 119 11.00 10.24 -20.87
N TYR A 120 12.04 9.44 -20.62
CA TYR A 120 13.38 9.71 -21.14
C TYR A 120 13.41 9.67 -22.67
N THR A 121 12.66 8.75 -23.28
CA THR A 121 12.48 8.68 -24.74
C THR A 121 11.77 9.93 -25.26
N LYS A 122 10.68 10.34 -24.61
CA LYS A 122 9.87 11.50 -24.99
C LYS A 122 10.67 12.81 -24.92
N GLU A 123 11.49 12.94 -23.89
CA GLU A 123 12.33 14.10 -23.63
C GLU A 123 13.66 14.08 -24.42
N GLU A 124 13.92 13.02 -25.18
CA GLU A 124 15.11 12.84 -26.04
C GLU A 124 16.44 13.03 -25.29
N ILE A 125 16.49 12.58 -24.03
CA ILE A 125 17.74 12.61 -23.26
C ILE A 125 18.62 11.40 -23.63
N ASP A 126 19.92 11.49 -23.35
CA ASP A 126 20.82 10.34 -23.52
C ASP A 126 20.68 9.38 -22.33
N TRP A 127 20.11 8.21 -22.60
CA TRP A 127 19.88 7.13 -21.64
C TRP A 127 20.03 5.77 -22.31
N SER A 128 20.41 4.76 -21.53
CA SER A 128 20.50 3.37 -21.96
C SER A 128 19.36 2.55 -21.38
N TYR A 129 18.78 1.64 -22.18
CA TYR A 129 17.79 0.68 -21.69
C TYR A 129 18.35 -0.14 -20.53
N ILE A 130 17.62 -0.15 -19.42
CA ILE A 130 17.98 -0.95 -18.24
C ILE A 130 17.03 -2.14 -18.19
N GLU A 131 17.59 -3.32 -18.39
CA GLU A 131 16.86 -4.58 -18.26
C GLU A 131 16.43 -4.78 -16.80
N PHE A 132 15.15 -5.10 -16.62
CA PHE A 132 14.57 -5.43 -15.31
C PHE A 132 13.78 -6.73 -15.41
N VAL A 133 13.58 -7.38 -14.26
CA VAL A 133 12.81 -8.62 -14.18
C VAL A 133 11.32 -8.28 -14.08
N ASP A 134 10.60 -8.48 -15.18
CA ASP A 134 9.14 -8.36 -15.23
C ASP A 134 8.48 -9.64 -14.64
N ASN A 135 7.38 -9.46 -13.90
CA ASN A 135 6.57 -10.54 -13.32
C ASN A 135 5.21 -10.70 -14.01
N GLN A 136 5.01 -10.09 -15.18
CA GLN A 136 3.81 -10.24 -15.99
C GLN A 136 3.49 -11.71 -16.34
N ASP A 137 4.51 -12.55 -16.52
CA ASP A 137 4.34 -13.97 -16.83
C ASP A 137 3.68 -14.77 -15.69
N VAL A 138 3.97 -14.42 -14.43
CA VAL A 138 3.31 -14.99 -13.24
C VAL A 138 1.87 -14.49 -13.12
N LEU A 139 1.62 -13.21 -13.41
CA LEU A 139 0.25 -12.67 -13.41
C LEU A 139 -0.60 -13.32 -14.50
N ASP A 140 -0.05 -13.52 -15.70
CA ASP A 140 -0.71 -14.20 -16.80
C ASP A 140 -1.03 -15.66 -16.44
N LEU A 141 -0.12 -16.37 -15.77
CA LEU A 141 -0.37 -17.72 -15.25
C LEU A 141 -1.60 -17.76 -14.32
N ILE A 142 -1.75 -16.75 -13.45
CA ILE A 142 -2.83 -16.73 -12.45
C ILE A 142 -4.15 -16.23 -13.04
N GLU A 143 -4.12 -15.18 -13.85
CA GLU A 143 -5.30 -14.37 -14.18
C GLU A 143 -5.83 -14.51 -15.59
N LYS A 144 -5.05 -15.08 -16.52
CA LYS A 144 -5.42 -15.18 -17.94
C LYS A 144 -6.71 -15.97 -18.13
N LYS A 145 -7.59 -15.48 -19.00
CA LYS A 145 -8.81 -16.17 -19.41
C LYS A 145 -8.73 -16.46 -20.92
N PRO A 146 -8.95 -17.71 -21.37
CA PRO A 146 -9.10 -18.95 -20.59
C PRO A 146 -7.75 -19.51 -20.09
N GLY A 147 -7.79 -20.41 -19.10
CA GLY A 147 -6.65 -21.28 -18.73
C GLY A 147 -5.75 -20.82 -17.58
N GLY A 148 -5.99 -19.65 -16.98
CA GLY A 148 -5.29 -19.23 -15.76
C GLY A 148 -5.80 -19.94 -14.51
N VAL A 149 -5.02 -19.93 -13.43
CA VAL A 149 -5.35 -20.62 -12.16
C VAL A 149 -6.73 -20.24 -11.63
N ILE A 150 -7.09 -18.95 -11.62
CA ILE A 150 -8.41 -18.49 -11.14
C ILE A 150 -9.54 -19.00 -12.05
N ALA A 151 -9.33 -18.98 -13.36
CA ALA A 151 -10.35 -19.46 -14.31
C ALA A 151 -10.60 -20.96 -14.14
N LEU A 152 -9.53 -21.75 -13.98
CA LEU A 152 -9.62 -23.19 -13.74
C LEU A 152 -10.27 -23.51 -12.38
N LEU A 153 -10.02 -22.68 -11.37
CA LEU A 153 -10.63 -22.79 -10.05
C LEU A 153 -12.14 -22.51 -10.11
N ASP A 154 -12.55 -21.47 -10.84
CA ASP A 154 -13.95 -21.12 -11.04
C ASP A 154 -14.71 -22.20 -11.80
N GLU A 155 -14.09 -22.74 -12.86
CA GLU A 155 -14.65 -23.88 -13.59
C GLU A 155 -14.81 -25.10 -12.68
N ALA A 156 -13.78 -25.46 -11.90
CA ALA A 156 -13.86 -26.58 -10.97
C ALA A 156 -14.95 -26.38 -9.92
N CYS A 157 -15.15 -25.16 -9.43
CA CYS A 157 -16.21 -24.84 -8.47
C CYS A 157 -17.63 -25.03 -9.05
N MET A 158 -17.79 -24.85 -10.36
CA MET A 158 -19.09 -25.00 -11.03
C MET A 158 -19.53 -26.46 -11.22
N PHE A 159 -18.60 -27.41 -11.21
CA PHE A 159 -18.90 -28.82 -11.39
C PHE A 159 -19.16 -29.50 -10.02
N PRO A 160 -20.35 -30.06 -9.77
CA PRO A 160 -20.73 -30.62 -8.46
C PRO A 160 -19.87 -31.79 -7.96
N ARG A 161 -19.21 -32.50 -8.88
CA ARG A 161 -18.35 -33.65 -8.58
C ARG A 161 -16.85 -33.32 -8.54
N SER A 162 -16.47 -32.07 -8.74
CA SER A 162 -15.07 -31.68 -8.65
C SER A 162 -14.59 -31.75 -7.22
N THR A 163 -13.44 -32.39 -7.04
CA THR A 163 -12.68 -32.42 -5.80
C THR A 163 -11.36 -31.66 -5.98
N HIS A 164 -10.67 -31.40 -4.87
CA HIS A 164 -9.36 -30.73 -4.89
C HIS A 164 -8.32 -31.52 -5.72
N GLU A 165 -8.40 -32.85 -5.74
CA GLU A 165 -7.53 -33.70 -6.58
C GLU A 165 -7.82 -33.51 -8.06
N THR A 166 -9.09 -33.52 -8.47
CA THR A 166 -9.47 -33.28 -9.88
C THR A 166 -9.07 -31.87 -10.35
N PHE A 167 -9.13 -30.89 -9.44
CA PHE A 167 -8.64 -29.54 -9.70
C PHE A 167 -7.13 -29.51 -9.88
N ALA A 168 -6.36 -30.16 -9.01
CA ALA A 168 -4.90 -30.29 -9.13
C ALA A 168 -4.48 -30.95 -10.44
N GLU A 169 -5.14 -32.04 -10.82
CA GLU A 169 -4.90 -32.72 -12.10
C GLU A 169 -5.14 -31.80 -13.30
N LYS A 170 -6.22 -31.02 -13.26
CA LYS A 170 -6.53 -30.04 -14.31
C LYS A 170 -5.46 -28.95 -14.40
N LEU A 171 -4.98 -28.44 -13.26
CA LEU A 171 -3.85 -27.50 -13.23
C LEU A 171 -2.61 -28.10 -13.87
N TYR A 172 -2.24 -29.34 -13.50
CA TYR A 172 -1.07 -30.01 -14.09
C TYR A 172 -1.22 -30.21 -15.60
N GLN A 173 -2.40 -30.56 -16.09
CA GLN A 173 -2.64 -30.79 -17.52
C GLN A 173 -2.58 -29.48 -18.33
N THR A 174 -3.16 -28.41 -17.81
CA THR A 174 -3.26 -27.12 -18.52
C THR A 174 -1.98 -26.28 -18.41
N LEU A 175 -1.27 -26.35 -17.28
CA LEU A 175 -0.15 -25.44 -16.96
C LEU A 175 1.23 -26.10 -17.00
N LYS A 176 1.35 -27.38 -17.39
CA LYS A 176 2.63 -28.13 -17.43
C LYS A 176 3.76 -27.45 -18.20
N ASP A 177 3.45 -26.73 -19.28
CA ASP A 177 4.44 -26.14 -20.17
C ASP A 177 4.84 -24.73 -19.73
N ASN A 178 4.19 -24.19 -18.68
CA ASN A 178 4.50 -22.87 -18.15
C ASN A 178 5.70 -22.94 -17.19
N LYS A 179 6.74 -22.15 -17.47
CA LYS A 179 7.98 -22.09 -16.68
C LYS A 179 7.77 -21.69 -15.21
N ARG A 180 6.68 -20.97 -14.91
CA ARG A 180 6.35 -20.48 -13.57
C ARG A 180 5.48 -21.44 -12.76
N PHE A 181 5.11 -22.57 -13.34
CA PHE A 181 4.29 -23.58 -12.68
C PHE A 181 5.06 -24.89 -12.55
N SER A 182 5.02 -25.53 -11.38
CA SER A 182 5.63 -26.83 -11.19
C SER A 182 4.81 -27.73 -10.27
N LYS A 183 4.94 -29.05 -10.50
CA LYS A 183 4.34 -30.08 -9.67
C LYS A 183 5.34 -30.50 -8.57
N PRO A 184 4.98 -30.40 -7.28
CA PRO A 184 5.80 -30.91 -6.18
C PRO A 184 6.07 -32.41 -6.31
N LYS A 185 7.27 -32.85 -5.92
CA LYS A 185 7.66 -34.27 -6.00
C LYS A 185 6.98 -35.16 -4.97
N LEU A 186 6.70 -34.60 -3.79
CA LEU A 186 6.23 -35.34 -2.61
C LEU A 186 4.71 -35.33 -2.45
N SER A 187 4.02 -34.35 -3.02
CA SER A 187 2.57 -34.21 -2.93
C SER A 187 1.89 -34.54 -4.25
N ARG A 188 0.74 -35.21 -4.16
CA ARG A 188 -0.06 -35.59 -5.34
C ARG A 188 -1.05 -34.51 -5.75
N THR A 189 -1.38 -33.60 -4.83
CA THR A 189 -2.47 -32.63 -4.96
C THR A 189 -2.00 -31.18 -4.88
N ASP A 190 -0.83 -30.91 -4.31
CA ASP A 190 -0.30 -29.53 -4.17
C ASP A 190 0.27 -28.99 -5.48
N PHE A 191 0.32 -27.68 -5.64
CA PHE A 191 0.98 -27.05 -6.80
C PHE A 191 1.94 -25.95 -6.36
N THR A 192 2.99 -25.73 -7.14
CA THR A 192 3.99 -24.69 -6.87
C THR A 192 3.93 -23.61 -7.95
N ILE A 193 3.86 -22.36 -7.52
CA ILE A 193 4.04 -21.20 -8.39
C ILE A 193 5.39 -20.56 -8.05
N ASN A 194 6.18 -20.30 -9.08
CA ASN A 194 7.42 -19.53 -8.98
C ASN A 194 7.05 -18.04 -8.99
N HIS A 195 6.92 -17.44 -7.81
CA HIS A 195 6.64 -16.03 -7.63
C HIS A 195 7.93 -15.19 -7.76
N TYR A 196 7.80 -13.88 -7.91
CA TYR A 196 8.97 -12.98 -7.90
C TYR A 196 9.78 -13.10 -6.59
N ALA A 197 9.11 -13.47 -5.49
CA ALA A 197 9.72 -13.64 -4.17
C ALA A 197 10.24 -15.07 -3.89
N GLY A 198 10.17 -15.97 -4.88
CA GLY A 198 10.57 -17.37 -4.76
C GLY A 198 9.41 -18.35 -4.92
N ASP A 199 9.73 -19.65 -4.83
CA ASP A 199 8.76 -20.71 -5.04
C ASP A 199 7.81 -20.86 -3.84
N VAL A 200 6.50 -20.84 -4.10
CA VAL A 200 5.46 -21.06 -3.09
C VAL A 200 4.65 -22.28 -3.48
N THR A 201 4.55 -23.24 -2.56
CA THR A 201 3.73 -24.44 -2.74
C THR A 201 2.41 -24.28 -1.99
N TYR A 202 1.30 -24.41 -2.71
CA TYR A 202 -0.06 -24.28 -2.17
C TYR A 202 -0.71 -25.64 -2.03
N GLN A 203 -1.39 -25.85 -0.90
CA GLN A 203 -2.19 -27.04 -0.66
C GLN A 203 -3.57 -26.85 -1.26
N THR A 204 -3.98 -27.74 -2.16
CA THR A 204 -5.29 -27.65 -2.82
C THR A 204 -6.46 -28.03 -1.93
N ASP A 205 -6.19 -28.64 -0.77
CA ASP A 205 -7.21 -28.97 0.23
C ASP A 205 -8.02 -27.69 0.58
N LEU A 206 -9.35 -27.82 0.54
CA LEU A 206 -10.31 -26.74 0.80
C LEU A 206 -10.26 -25.53 -0.16
N PHE A 207 -9.44 -25.53 -1.23
CA PHE A 207 -9.42 -24.41 -2.20
C PHE A 207 -10.78 -24.16 -2.84
N LEU A 208 -11.47 -25.24 -3.25
CA LEU A 208 -12.78 -25.14 -3.88
C LEU A 208 -13.84 -24.64 -2.90
N ASP A 209 -13.84 -25.17 -1.67
CA ASP A 209 -14.83 -24.81 -0.66
C ASP A 209 -14.68 -23.36 -0.21
N LYS A 210 -13.43 -22.89 -0.07
CA LYS A 210 -13.12 -21.49 0.24
C LYS A 210 -13.49 -20.57 -0.92
N ASN A 211 -13.22 -20.95 -2.17
CA ASN A 211 -13.49 -20.08 -3.33
C ASN A 211 -14.98 -19.95 -3.68
N LYS A 212 -15.81 -20.94 -3.33
CA LYS A 212 -17.27 -20.93 -3.59
C LYS A 212 -18.05 -19.89 -2.79
N ASP A 213 -17.47 -19.33 -1.73
CA ASP A 213 -18.16 -18.48 -0.74
C ASP A 213 -19.56 -18.99 -0.40
N TYR A 214 -19.66 -20.28 -0.07
CA TYR A 214 -20.96 -20.92 0.07
C TYR A 214 -21.72 -20.32 1.28
N VAL A 215 -22.57 -19.34 0.99
CA VAL A 215 -23.59 -18.81 1.90
C VAL A 215 -24.87 -19.56 1.60
N VAL A 216 -25.28 -20.41 2.53
CA VAL A 216 -26.60 -21.06 2.49
C VAL A 216 -27.65 -19.95 2.46
N PRO A 217 -28.45 -19.79 1.38
CA PRO A 217 -29.44 -18.72 1.27
C PRO A 217 -30.41 -18.67 2.44
N GLU A 218 -30.77 -19.83 2.98
CA GLU A 218 -31.63 -20.00 4.15
C GLU A 218 -31.01 -19.38 5.41
N HIS A 219 -29.69 -19.48 5.59
CA HIS A 219 -28.99 -18.85 6.71
C HIS A 219 -28.94 -17.32 6.56
N ALA A 220 -28.69 -16.83 5.35
CA ALA A 220 -28.72 -15.39 5.08
C ALA A 220 -30.12 -14.81 5.31
N ALA A 221 -31.16 -15.51 4.85
CA ALA A 221 -32.56 -15.15 5.08
C ALA A 221 -32.91 -15.14 6.58
N LEU A 222 -32.46 -16.14 7.34
CA LEU A 222 -32.65 -16.21 8.79
C LEU A 222 -31.99 -15.02 9.51
N LEU A 223 -30.75 -14.68 9.16
CA LEU A 223 -30.03 -13.55 9.75
C LEU A 223 -30.65 -12.20 9.35
N CYS A 224 -31.14 -12.07 8.12
CA CYS A 224 -31.90 -10.91 7.66
C CYS A 224 -33.24 -10.76 8.42
N ALA A 225 -33.91 -11.87 8.74
CA ALA A 225 -35.16 -11.91 9.50
C ALA A 225 -34.97 -11.73 11.02
N SER A 226 -33.73 -11.51 11.48
CA SER A 226 -33.45 -11.30 12.90
C SER A 226 -34.19 -10.08 13.45
N LYS A 227 -34.76 -10.24 14.65
CA LYS A 227 -35.42 -9.14 15.39
C LYS A 227 -34.41 -8.10 15.90
N CYS A 228 -33.12 -8.43 15.92
CA CYS A 228 -32.06 -7.49 16.27
C CYS A 228 -31.72 -6.64 15.04
N SER A 229 -32.03 -5.34 15.11
CA SER A 229 -31.79 -4.37 14.02
C SER A 229 -30.33 -4.30 13.57
N PHE A 230 -29.39 -4.54 14.49
CA PHE A 230 -27.98 -4.62 14.16
C PHE A 230 -27.67 -5.83 13.27
N VAL A 231 -28.16 -7.02 13.64
CA VAL A 231 -27.91 -8.26 12.88
C VAL A 231 -28.61 -8.23 11.54
N SER A 232 -29.87 -7.78 11.45
CA SER A 232 -30.55 -7.63 10.17
C SER A 232 -29.91 -6.53 9.30
N GLY A 233 -29.36 -5.48 9.91
CA GLY A 233 -28.58 -4.45 9.22
C GLY A 233 -27.25 -4.95 8.63
N LEU A 234 -26.65 -6.04 9.16
CA LEU A 234 -25.47 -6.68 8.58
C LEU A 234 -25.76 -7.47 7.29
N PHE A 235 -27.02 -7.88 7.11
CA PHE A 235 -27.49 -8.74 6.02
C PHE A 235 -28.71 -8.11 5.33
N PRO A 236 -28.53 -7.01 4.57
CA PRO A 236 -29.63 -6.39 3.85
C PRO A 236 -30.25 -7.37 2.83
N PRO A 237 -31.57 -7.26 2.56
CA PRO A 237 -32.24 -8.14 1.61
C PRO A 237 -31.57 -8.02 0.23
N LEU A 238 -31.29 -9.18 -0.38
CA LEU A 238 -30.71 -9.25 -1.72
C LEU A 238 -31.67 -8.57 -2.71
N HIS A 239 -31.17 -7.61 -3.50
CA HIS A 239 -31.94 -7.01 -4.58
C HIS A 239 -32.34 -8.09 -5.61
N GLU A 240 -33.63 -8.25 -5.89
CA GLU A 240 -34.19 -9.23 -6.85
C GLU A 240 -33.87 -8.92 -8.34
N GLU A 241 -32.92 -8.03 -8.64
CA GLU A 241 -32.55 -7.68 -10.01
C GLU A 241 -31.30 -8.44 -10.47
N SER A 242 -31.39 -9.76 -10.66
CA SER A 242 -30.44 -10.48 -11.54
C SER A 242 -30.90 -11.88 -11.96
N THR A 243 -32.17 -12.03 -12.37
CA THR A 243 -32.65 -13.27 -13.01
C THR A 243 -32.14 -13.48 -14.45
N LYS A 244 -31.10 -12.75 -14.93
CA LYS A 244 -30.59 -12.89 -16.31
C LYS A 244 -29.07 -12.94 -16.52
N SER A 245 -28.26 -13.20 -15.48
CA SER A 245 -26.86 -13.63 -15.69
C SER A 245 -26.38 -14.58 -14.61
N THR A 246 -26.65 -15.87 -14.81
CA THR A 246 -26.07 -17.02 -14.11
C THR A 246 -24.56 -17.17 -14.37
N LYS A 247 -23.76 -16.13 -14.10
CA LYS A 247 -22.30 -16.25 -14.04
C LYS A 247 -21.93 -16.40 -12.58
N PHE A 248 -21.56 -17.61 -12.19
CA PHE A 248 -20.96 -17.87 -10.89
C PHE A 248 -19.81 -16.90 -10.63
N SER A 249 -19.90 -16.19 -9.50
CA SER A 249 -18.94 -15.19 -9.09
C SER A 249 -18.24 -15.69 -7.83
N SER A 250 -17.05 -16.25 -8.01
CA SER A 250 -16.23 -16.76 -6.92
C SER A 250 -15.56 -15.66 -6.11
N ILE A 251 -15.05 -15.99 -4.92
CA ILE A 251 -14.21 -15.08 -4.13
C ILE A 251 -13.01 -14.63 -4.95
N ALA A 252 -12.32 -15.54 -5.64
CA ALA A 252 -11.13 -15.20 -6.42
C ALA A 252 -11.42 -14.21 -7.56
N THR A 253 -12.53 -14.39 -8.28
CA THR A 253 -12.91 -13.45 -9.36
C THR A 253 -13.35 -12.09 -8.80
N GLN A 254 -14.10 -12.04 -7.69
CA GLN A 254 -14.46 -10.77 -7.05
C GLN A 254 -13.23 -10.04 -6.50
N PHE A 255 -12.35 -10.76 -5.81
CA PHE A 255 -11.09 -10.25 -5.27
C PHE A 255 -10.20 -9.68 -6.38
N LYS A 256 -10.06 -10.40 -7.51
CA LYS A 256 -9.34 -9.92 -8.69
C LYS A 256 -9.91 -8.59 -9.20
N GLN A 257 -11.24 -8.47 -9.32
CA GLN A 257 -11.88 -7.24 -9.80
C GLN A 257 -11.67 -6.07 -8.84
N GLN A 258 -11.80 -6.30 -7.53
CA GLN A 258 -11.56 -5.28 -6.51
C GLN A 258 -10.09 -4.81 -6.53
N LEU A 259 -9.15 -5.74 -6.66
CA LEU A 259 -7.73 -5.44 -6.75
C LEU A 259 -7.40 -4.64 -8.02
N GLN A 260 -8.01 -4.98 -9.15
CA GLN A 260 -7.85 -4.24 -10.40
C GLN A 260 -8.35 -2.78 -10.28
N SER A 261 -9.53 -2.58 -9.70
CA SER A 261 -10.09 -1.24 -9.45
C SER A 261 -9.22 -0.41 -8.50
N LEU A 262 -8.65 -1.05 -7.46
CA LEU A 262 -7.68 -0.41 -6.57
C LEU A 262 -6.43 0.06 -7.33
N LEU A 263 -5.83 -0.80 -8.17
CA LEU A 263 -4.63 -0.47 -8.93
C LEU A 263 -4.85 0.63 -9.98
N GLU A 264 -6.05 0.70 -10.57
CA GLU A 264 -6.43 1.81 -11.46
C GLU A 264 -6.48 3.14 -10.70
N THR A 265 -7.02 3.12 -9.49
CA THR A 265 -7.04 4.29 -8.61
C THR A 265 -5.63 4.73 -8.22
N LEU A 266 -4.75 3.77 -7.90
CA LEU A 266 -3.35 4.04 -7.56
C LEU A 266 -2.58 4.62 -8.75
N SER A 267 -2.80 4.07 -9.96
CA SER A 267 -2.16 4.53 -11.20
C SER A 267 -2.49 5.98 -11.55
N ALA A 268 -3.65 6.49 -11.11
CA ALA A 268 -4.05 7.88 -11.32
C ALA A 268 -3.37 8.87 -10.36
N THR A 269 -2.62 8.38 -9.37
CA THR A 269 -1.93 9.20 -8.36
C THR A 269 -0.41 9.15 -8.53
N GLU A 270 0.32 10.00 -7.80
CA GLU A 270 1.78 9.91 -7.69
C GLU A 270 2.14 8.92 -6.54
N PRO A 271 2.67 7.72 -6.84
CA PRO A 271 2.93 6.70 -5.84
C PRO A 271 4.26 6.96 -5.13
N HIS A 272 4.26 6.73 -3.81
CA HIS A 272 5.47 6.66 -3.00
C HIS A 272 5.62 5.24 -2.43
N TYR A 273 6.82 4.67 -2.58
CA TYR A 273 7.10 3.29 -2.18
C TYR A 273 7.96 3.23 -0.92
N ILE A 274 7.50 2.47 0.08
CA ILE A 274 8.25 2.16 1.30
C ILE A 274 8.37 0.64 1.38
N ARG A 275 9.60 0.13 1.42
CA ARG A 275 9.89 -1.31 1.55
C ARG A 275 10.34 -1.62 2.97
N CYS A 276 9.50 -2.35 3.71
CA CYS A 276 9.84 -2.82 5.05
C CYS A 276 10.65 -4.12 4.96
N VAL A 277 11.73 -4.21 5.74
CA VAL A 277 12.62 -5.39 5.77
C VAL A 277 12.60 -5.99 7.17
N LYS A 278 12.33 -7.29 7.26
CA LYS A 278 12.36 -8.05 8.52
C LYS A 278 13.81 -8.42 8.83
N PRO A 279 14.39 -7.94 9.96
CA PRO A 279 15.81 -8.17 10.26
C PRO A 279 16.10 -9.58 10.75
N ASN A 280 15.13 -10.26 11.38
CA ASN A 280 15.26 -11.64 11.84
C ASN A 280 13.90 -12.30 12.02
N ASN A 281 13.86 -13.63 11.96
CA ASN A 281 12.64 -14.41 12.15
C ASN A 281 12.19 -14.57 13.61
N LEU A 282 13.09 -14.33 14.57
CA LEU A 282 12.82 -14.39 16.01
C LEU A 282 12.04 -13.19 16.56
N LEU A 283 11.80 -12.16 15.74
CA LEU A 283 11.13 -10.91 16.11
C LEU A 283 11.81 -10.19 17.29
N LYS A 284 13.14 -10.28 17.41
CA LYS A 284 13.92 -9.66 18.49
C LYS A 284 14.74 -8.46 18.00
N PRO A 285 14.84 -7.37 18.77
CA PRO A 285 15.73 -6.28 18.44
C PRO A 285 17.20 -6.73 18.51
N GLY A 286 18.08 -6.09 17.73
CA GLY A 286 19.53 -6.32 17.76
C GLY A 286 20.03 -7.58 17.05
N ILE A 287 19.15 -8.38 16.46
CA ILE A 287 19.51 -9.56 15.66
C ILE A 287 19.31 -9.23 14.18
N PHE A 288 20.34 -9.47 13.36
CA PHE A 288 20.31 -9.22 11.92
C PHE A 288 20.76 -10.47 11.15
N GLU A 289 19.81 -11.09 10.45
CA GLU A 289 20.01 -12.29 9.64
C GLU A 289 20.35 -11.90 8.20
N ASN A 290 21.65 -11.81 7.90
CA ASN A 290 22.17 -11.30 6.62
C ASN A 290 21.53 -11.98 5.39
N ASN A 291 21.40 -13.30 5.38
CA ASN A 291 20.90 -14.04 4.23
C ASN A 291 19.41 -13.76 3.97
N ASP A 292 18.60 -13.72 5.03
CA ASP A 292 17.16 -13.48 4.92
C ASP A 292 16.87 -12.03 4.52
N VAL A 293 17.65 -11.08 5.06
CA VAL A 293 17.56 -9.68 4.66
C VAL A 293 18.00 -9.50 3.20
N LEU A 294 19.10 -10.12 2.80
CA LEU A 294 19.58 -10.05 1.41
C LEU A 294 18.56 -10.65 0.43
N GLN A 295 17.94 -11.77 0.80
CA GLN A 295 16.88 -12.38 -0.02
C GLN A 295 15.67 -11.44 -0.13
N GLN A 296 15.24 -10.81 0.96
CA GLN A 296 14.16 -9.81 0.93
C GLN A 296 14.49 -8.62 0.01
N LEU A 297 15.73 -8.13 0.02
CA LEU A 297 16.14 -7.02 -0.84
C LEU A 297 16.15 -7.39 -2.33
N ARG A 298 16.57 -8.63 -2.65
CA ARG A 298 16.52 -9.17 -4.02
C ARG A 298 15.08 -9.36 -4.49
N CYS A 299 14.27 -10.06 -3.69
CA CYS A 299 12.88 -10.30 -4.02
C CYS A 299 12.09 -9.00 -4.10
N GLY A 300 12.28 -8.06 -3.17
CA GLY A 300 11.59 -6.76 -3.18
C GLY A 300 11.97 -5.83 -4.33
N GLY A 301 12.89 -6.23 -5.22
CA GLY A 301 13.36 -5.42 -6.34
C GLY A 301 14.15 -4.17 -5.91
N VAL A 302 14.63 -4.15 -4.67
CA VAL A 302 15.30 -2.96 -4.09
C VAL A 302 16.66 -2.74 -4.76
N MET A 303 17.39 -3.82 -5.03
CA MET A 303 18.70 -3.74 -5.66
C MET A 303 18.60 -3.22 -7.10
N GLU A 304 17.59 -3.68 -7.84
CA GLU A 304 17.28 -3.27 -9.21
C GLU A 304 16.82 -1.81 -9.25
N ALA A 305 15.95 -1.41 -8.30
CA ALA A 305 15.51 -0.02 -8.17
C ALA A 305 16.67 0.94 -7.88
N ILE A 306 17.60 0.55 -7.00
CA ILE A 306 18.81 1.35 -6.71
C ILE A 306 19.67 1.48 -7.98
N LYS A 307 19.91 0.37 -8.69
CA LYS A 307 20.69 0.40 -9.94
C LYS A 307 20.08 1.35 -10.97
N ILE A 308 18.76 1.31 -11.14
CA ILE A 308 18.04 2.17 -12.09
C ILE A 308 18.08 3.63 -11.63
N SER A 309 17.85 3.90 -10.34
CA SER A 309 17.93 5.26 -9.80
C SER A 309 19.34 5.85 -9.92
N CYS A 310 20.39 5.05 -9.73
CA CYS A 310 21.79 5.47 -9.90
C CYS A 310 22.16 5.68 -11.37
N ALA A 311 21.71 4.80 -12.27
CA ALA A 311 22.01 4.86 -13.69
C ALA A 311 21.10 5.83 -14.47
N GLY A 312 19.97 6.23 -13.90
CA GLY A 312 19.04 7.21 -14.45
C GLY A 312 19.15 8.60 -13.81
N TYR A 313 18.07 9.35 -13.92
CA TYR A 313 17.93 10.73 -13.46
C TYR A 313 16.71 10.85 -12.55
N PRO A 314 16.85 10.52 -11.24
CA PRO A 314 15.71 10.40 -10.33
C PRO A 314 15.06 11.74 -9.99
N THR A 315 15.74 12.86 -10.25
CA THR A 315 15.17 14.19 -10.03
C THR A 315 14.96 14.89 -11.35
N ARG A 316 13.70 15.28 -11.61
CA ARG A 316 13.30 16.03 -12.81
C ARG A 316 12.49 17.25 -12.44
N LYS A 317 12.74 18.37 -13.14
CA LYS A 317 12.04 19.64 -12.92
C LYS A 317 11.76 20.35 -14.23
N ASN A 318 10.54 20.87 -14.37
CA ASN A 318 10.22 21.75 -15.49
C ASN A 318 11.12 22.99 -15.44
N PHE A 319 11.40 23.57 -16.62
CA PHE A 319 12.30 24.71 -16.72
C PHE A 319 11.84 25.92 -15.89
N ASP A 320 10.54 26.23 -15.92
CA ASP A 320 9.92 27.31 -15.16
C ASP A 320 10.11 27.14 -13.65
N GLU A 321 9.77 25.96 -13.09
CA GLU A 321 9.96 25.62 -11.68
C GLU A 321 11.43 25.72 -11.27
N PHE A 322 12.33 25.22 -12.13
CA PHE A 322 13.76 25.18 -11.87
C PHE A 322 14.35 26.60 -11.83
N VAL A 323 14.06 27.42 -12.84
CA VAL A 323 14.52 28.80 -12.92
C VAL A 323 13.94 29.63 -11.78
N GLN A 324 12.64 29.49 -11.48
CA GLN A 324 12.02 30.22 -10.38
C GLN A 324 12.72 29.91 -9.04
N ARG A 325 13.05 28.64 -8.78
CA ARG A 325 13.70 28.21 -7.54
C ARG A 325 15.15 28.65 -7.43
N PHE A 326 15.92 28.53 -8.51
CA PHE A 326 17.39 28.70 -8.48
C PHE A 326 17.89 30.03 -9.07
N SER A 327 17.04 30.86 -9.66
CA SER A 327 17.40 32.19 -10.19
C SER A 327 18.12 33.09 -9.18
N ILE A 328 17.91 32.90 -7.88
CA ILE A 328 18.62 33.64 -6.83
C ILE A 328 20.13 33.41 -6.85
N MET A 329 20.60 32.27 -7.36
CA MET A 329 22.02 31.96 -7.50
C MET A 329 22.70 32.85 -8.54
N GLU A 330 21.98 33.20 -9.60
CA GLU A 330 22.43 34.15 -10.61
C GLU A 330 21.25 35.00 -11.14
N PRO A 331 20.94 36.15 -10.50
CA PRO A 331 19.79 36.97 -10.86
C PRO A 331 19.83 37.55 -12.29
N LYS A 332 21.01 37.57 -12.92
CA LYS A 332 21.19 38.02 -14.31
C LYS A 332 20.52 37.09 -15.31
N VAL A 333 20.34 35.81 -14.96
CA VAL A 333 19.71 34.80 -15.82
C VAL A 333 18.31 35.23 -16.25
N LEU A 334 17.53 35.86 -15.35
CA LEU A 334 16.17 36.32 -15.64
C LEU A 334 16.08 37.44 -16.69
N LYS A 335 17.18 38.15 -16.95
CA LYS A 335 17.22 39.29 -17.89
C LYS A 335 18.03 39.01 -19.14
N SER A 336 19.01 38.11 -19.04
CA SER A 336 20.03 37.90 -20.07
C SER A 336 19.77 36.67 -20.95
N CYS A 337 18.92 35.75 -20.52
CA CYS A 337 18.65 34.52 -21.27
C CYS A 337 17.40 34.69 -22.16
N PRO A 338 17.48 34.32 -23.45
CA PRO A 338 16.35 34.43 -24.38
C PRO A 338 15.28 33.36 -24.14
N ASP A 339 15.66 32.23 -23.54
CA ASP A 339 14.81 31.07 -23.30
C ASP A 339 15.12 30.41 -21.94
N GLU A 340 14.15 29.67 -21.40
CA GLU A 340 14.25 29.02 -20.09
C GLU A 340 15.26 27.86 -20.06
N MET A 341 15.51 27.20 -21.20
CA MET A 341 16.47 26.10 -21.33
C MET A 341 17.91 26.62 -21.15
N THR A 342 18.25 27.72 -21.83
CA THR A 342 19.53 28.43 -21.68
C THR A 342 19.70 28.97 -20.27
N ALA A 343 18.62 29.45 -19.65
CA ALA A 343 18.61 29.87 -18.25
C ALA A 343 18.95 28.71 -17.29
N CYS A 344 18.31 27.55 -17.47
CA CYS A 344 18.61 26.34 -16.69
C CYS A 344 20.08 25.92 -16.85
N LYS A 345 20.58 25.87 -18.09
CA LYS A 345 21.98 25.48 -18.38
C LYS A 345 22.97 26.38 -17.64
N ARG A 346 22.76 27.69 -17.70
CA ARG A 346 23.62 28.67 -17.02
C ARG A 346 23.60 28.52 -15.50
N LEU A 347 22.45 28.23 -14.91
CA LEU A 347 22.33 27.94 -13.47
C LEU A 347 23.07 26.66 -13.07
N LEU A 348 22.97 25.61 -13.90
CA LEU A 348 23.69 24.34 -13.69
C LEU A 348 25.20 24.51 -13.81
N ASP A 349 25.66 25.26 -14.82
CA ASP A 349 27.07 25.59 -15.01
C ASP A 349 27.62 26.43 -13.84
N LYS A 350 26.80 27.34 -13.30
CA LYS A 350 27.15 28.13 -12.11
C LYS A 350 27.34 27.26 -10.86
N ALA A 351 26.58 26.18 -10.76
CA ALA A 351 26.70 25.18 -9.69
C ALA A 351 27.82 24.16 -9.95
N ASN A 352 28.45 24.16 -11.14
CA ASN A 352 29.49 23.22 -11.56
C ASN A 352 29.04 21.74 -11.50
N LEU A 353 27.77 21.49 -11.80
CA LEU A 353 27.23 20.13 -11.90
C LEU A 353 27.71 19.44 -13.18
N LYS A 354 27.96 18.14 -13.08
CA LYS A 354 28.36 17.26 -14.20
C LYS A 354 27.27 16.22 -14.47
N ASP A 355 27.31 15.57 -15.63
CA ASP A 355 26.45 14.41 -15.94
C ASP A 355 24.94 14.64 -15.75
N TYR A 356 24.49 15.90 -15.90
CA TYR A 356 23.07 16.27 -15.98
C TYR A 356 22.59 16.17 -17.43
N GLN A 357 21.28 16.05 -17.63
CA GLN A 357 20.66 16.10 -18.95
C GLN A 357 19.61 17.21 -19.02
N ILE A 358 19.48 17.82 -20.18
CA ILE A 358 18.43 18.80 -20.47
C ILE A 358 17.55 18.17 -21.55
N GLY A 359 16.29 17.91 -21.20
CA GLY A 359 15.29 17.40 -22.14
C GLY A 359 14.65 18.52 -22.96
N LYS A 360 13.46 18.25 -23.49
CA LYS A 360 12.65 19.21 -24.24
C LYS A 360 11.91 20.19 -23.34
N THR A 361 11.46 19.73 -22.17
CA THR A 361 10.64 20.52 -21.24
C THR A 361 11.19 20.55 -19.82
N LYS A 362 12.13 19.65 -19.50
CA LYS A 362 12.61 19.40 -18.14
C LYS A 362 14.14 19.31 -18.04
N VAL A 363 14.66 19.66 -16.87
CA VAL A 363 16.03 19.34 -16.43
C VAL A 363 16.00 18.01 -15.70
N PHE A 364 16.97 17.15 -16.00
CA PHE A 364 17.17 15.83 -15.42
C PHE A 364 18.49 15.79 -14.64
N LEU A 365 18.41 15.45 -13.36
CA LEU A 365 19.53 15.48 -12.42
C LEU A 365 19.78 14.09 -11.83
N ARG A 366 21.05 13.79 -11.60
CA ARG A 366 21.49 12.58 -10.89
C ARG A 366 21.16 12.67 -9.40
N ALA A 367 21.17 11.51 -8.74
CA ALA A 367 21.04 11.43 -7.29
C ALA A 367 22.07 12.33 -6.59
N GLY A 368 21.61 13.11 -5.60
CA GLY A 368 22.46 14.03 -4.82
C GLY A 368 22.62 15.44 -5.42
N GLN A 369 22.50 15.62 -6.74
CA GLN A 369 22.75 16.91 -7.39
C GLN A 369 21.75 18.01 -6.99
N MET A 370 20.50 17.65 -6.70
CA MET A 370 19.52 18.60 -6.16
C MET A 370 19.96 19.14 -4.79
N ALA A 371 20.57 18.30 -3.95
CA ALA A 371 21.09 18.73 -2.66
C ALA A 371 22.30 19.66 -2.81
N GLU A 372 23.16 19.43 -3.81
CA GLU A 372 24.26 20.33 -4.15
C GLU A 372 23.74 21.72 -4.60
N LEU A 373 22.72 21.75 -5.47
CA LEU A 373 22.06 23.01 -5.86
C LEU A 373 21.43 23.73 -4.68
N ASP A 374 20.73 23.01 -3.80
CA ASP A 374 20.14 23.59 -2.61
C ASP A 374 21.21 24.11 -1.63
N ALA A 375 22.37 23.45 -1.54
CA ALA A 375 23.50 23.93 -0.75
C ALA A 375 24.07 25.25 -1.31
N CYS A 376 24.30 25.34 -2.62
CA CYS A 376 24.74 26.59 -3.26
C CYS A 376 23.71 27.72 -3.07
N ARG A 377 22.43 27.41 -3.21
CA ARG A 377 21.33 28.36 -2.96
C ARG A 377 21.32 28.82 -1.50
N ALA A 378 21.48 27.92 -0.54
CA ALA A 378 21.54 28.23 0.88
C ALA A 378 22.72 29.16 1.22
N GLU A 379 23.86 29.00 0.55
CA GLU A 379 25.02 29.88 0.73
C GLU A 379 24.71 31.34 0.30
N VAL A 380 24.10 31.52 -0.87
CA VAL A 380 23.72 32.85 -1.37
C VAL A 380 22.66 33.52 -0.47
N LEU A 381 21.68 32.74 -0.02
CA LEU A 381 20.67 33.19 0.93
C LEU A 381 21.30 33.56 2.28
N GLY A 382 22.25 32.76 2.78
CA GLY A 382 22.98 33.02 4.02
C GLY A 382 23.73 34.35 3.96
N ARG A 383 24.46 34.62 2.88
CA ARG A 383 25.16 35.91 2.67
C ARG A 383 24.19 37.09 2.67
N SER A 384 23.06 36.95 1.98
CA SER A 384 22.01 37.98 1.92
C SER A 384 21.38 38.22 3.30
N ALA A 385 21.10 37.14 4.04
CA ALA A 385 20.56 37.21 5.39
C ALA A 385 21.52 37.94 6.34
N ILE A 386 22.84 37.71 6.26
CA ILE A 386 23.84 38.42 7.08
C ILE A 386 23.77 39.94 6.85
N VAL A 387 23.62 40.40 5.60
CA VAL A 387 23.53 41.83 5.28
C VAL A 387 22.26 42.45 5.88
N ILE A 388 21.12 41.78 5.72
CA ILE A 388 19.83 42.23 6.26
C ILE A 388 19.89 42.25 7.80
N GLN A 389 20.36 41.17 8.42
CA GLN A 389 20.51 41.04 9.87
C GLN A 389 21.46 42.11 10.42
N LYS A 390 22.58 42.38 9.75
CA LYS A 390 23.51 43.45 10.14
C LYS A 390 22.82 44.80 10.16
N LYS A 391 22.11 45.18 9.09
CA LYS A 391 21.39 46.46 9.01
C LYS A 391 20.28 46.58 10.05
N ALA A 392 19.50 45.52 10.25
CA ALA A 392 18.47 45.47 11.27
C ALA A 392 19.04 45.65 12.68
N ARG A 393 20.11 44.90 13.02
CA ARG A 393 20.79 45.01 14.32
C ARG A 393 21.38 46.41 14.55
N THR A 394 22.03 46.99 13.53
CA THR A 394 22.55 48.36 13.62
C THR A 394 21.43 49.36 13.87
N TYR A 395 20.32 49.28 13.13
CA TYR A 395 19.17 50.18 13.30
C TYR A 395 18.58 50.10 14.72
N ILE A 396 18.38 48.87 15.23
CA ILE A 396 17.85 48.66 16.58
C ILE A 396 18.80 49.25 17.64
N CYS A 397 20.10 48.99 17.52
CA CYS A 397 21.12 49.51 18.45
C CYS A 397 21.21 51.04 18.38
N GLU A 398 21.19 51.64 17.19
CA GLU A 398 21.25 53.09 17.02
C GLU A 398 20.03 53.78 17.63
N LYS A 399 18.83 53.19 17.46
CA LYS A 399 17.61 53.68 18.10
C LYS A 399 17.71 53.66 19.62
N GLN A 400 18.21 52.57 20.20
CA GLN A 400 18.41 52.44 21.65
C GLN A 400 19.48 53.42 22.17
N TYR A 401 20.59 53.58 21.46
CA TYR A 401 21.66 54.50 21.84
C TYR A 401 21.20 55.96 21.82
N LYS A 402 20.43 56.37 20.80
CA LYS A 402 19.87 57.73 20.73
C LYS A 402 18.95 58.03 21.91
N LEU A 403 18.08 57.08 22.28
CA LEU A 403 17.22 57.18 23.47
C LEU A 403 18.07 57.32 24.74
N LEU A 404 19.06 56.44 24.94
CA LEU A 404 19.93 56.46 26.13
C LEU A 404 20.71 57.76 26.24
N ARG A 405 21.27 58.24 25.12
CA ARG A 405 22.03 59.50 25.06
C ARG A 405 21.16 60.70 25.39
N PHE A 406 19.94 60.76 24.88
CA PHE A 406 19.00 61.82 25.20
C PHE A 406 18.71 61.86 26.71
N SER A 407 18.37 60.71 27.30
CA SER A 407 18.14 60.60 28.75
C SER A 407 19.37 60.99 29.58
N ALA A 408 20.57 60.57 29.16
CA ALA A 408 21.82 60.89 29.86
C ALA A 408 22.15 62.39 29.82
N ILE A 409 21.95 63.05 28.67
CA ILE A 409 22.17 64.50 28.53
C ILE A 409 21.22 65.29 29.44
N GLU A 410 19.94 64.92 29.48
CA GLU A 410 18.97 65.58 30.36
C GLU A 410 19.33 65.40 31.84
N LEU A 411 19.76 64.20 32.25
CA LEU A 411 20.23 63.95 33.61
C LEU A 411 21.48 64.77 33.95
N GLN A 412 22.46 64.81 33.04
CA GLN A 412 23.68 65.61 33.20
C GLN A 412 23.38 67.11 33.32
N ARG A 413 22.42 67.62 32.55
CA ARG A 413 21.97 69.02 32.64
C ARG A 413 21.36 69.32 34.01
N ALA A 414 20.50 68.43 34.52
CA ALA A 414 19.90 68.58 35.84
C ALA A 414 20.96 68.59 36.96
N ILE A 415 21.90 67.63 36.93
CA ILE A 415 22.99 67.55 37.93
C ILE A 415 23.88 68.79 37.87
N LYS A 416 24.26 69.25 36.67
CA LYS A 416 25.05 70.48 36.52
C LYS A 416 24.32 71.70 37.07
N GLY A 417 23.01 71.79 36.86
CA GLY A 417 22.17 72.85 37.44
C GLY A 417 22.15 72.81 38.97
N ILE A 418 21.99 71.62 39.56
CA ILE A 418 22.04 71.42 41.03
C ILE A 418 23.39 71.85 41.60
N ASN A 419 24.49 71.43 40.98
CA ASN A 419 25.84 71.79 41.43
C ASN A 419 26.13 73.29 41.32
N TYR A 420 25.50 74.01 40.37
CA TYR A 420 25.59 75.46 40.28
C TYR A 420 24.78 76.19 41.36
N LEU A 421 23.66 75.60 41.81
CA LEU A 421 22.77 76.18 42.83
C LEU A 421 23.22 75.87 44.27
N ASN A 422 23.98 74.80 44.47
CA ASN A 422 24.67 74.48 45.73
C ASN A 422 26.20 74.43 45.52
N PRO A 423 26.85 75.57 45.28
CA PRO A 423 28.29 75.64 45.39
C PRO A 423 28.63 75.47 46.87
N PHE A 424 29.38 74.41 47.21
CA PHE A 424 29.93 74.22 48.55
C PHE A 424 30.75 75.43 49.01
#